data_AF-E9E821-F1
#
_entry.id   AF-E9E821-F1
#
_cell.length_a   1.000
_cell.length_b   1.000
_cell.length_c   1.000
_cell.angle_alpha   90.00
_cell.angle_beta   90.00
_cell.angle_gamma   90.00
#
_symmetry.space_group_name_H-M   'P 1'
#
loop_
_entity.id
_entity.type
_entity.pdbx_description
1 polymer ?
#
loop_
_entity_poly.entity_id
_entity_poly.type
_entity_poly.pdbx_seq_one_letter_code
_entity_poly.pdbx_strand_id
1 'polypeptide(L)'
;MPSVQTLVQPSPVAPKDHVDHSVDATDAESDASALPSVSDYLEALPAKHLEPLWSRMDAMVPRTPNPVAKPYIWKYKNTLPLLSAAGQLVPEEEAERRVLMLVNPSMSRFNHTTIRVVHFVFLNYDMVCSTTPIFGGMLTRFQYADAPHTTDTIYAGLQLVNPGETAPAHRHTAYACRFIISGEGFTAVEGKRMPLIRGDVVVTPSWHWHDHGNESKNPVIWLDALNLPLFTYARVHFAETYAASRYPST
;
A
#
# COMPACT_ATOMS: atom_id res chain seq x y z
N MET A 1 1.99 -53.31 -8.03
CA MET A 1 2.89 -52.75 -7.00
C MET A 1 2.00 -52.05 -5.97
N PRO A 2 2.00 -52.48 -4.70
CA PRO A 2 1.04 -52.04 -3.69
C PRO A 2 1.46 -50.70 -3.07
N SER A 3 0.46 -49.94 -2.64
CA SER A 3 0.58 -48.68 -1.90
C SER A 3 1.16 -48.91 -0.51
N VAL A 4 2.27 -48.24 -0.17
CA VAL A 4 2.79 -48.17 1.20
C VAL A 4 2.41 -46.80 1.79
N GLN A 5 1.40 -46.80 2.64
CA GLN A 5 1.13 -45.69 3.57
C GLN A 5 2.09 -45.86 4.75
N THR A 6 3.15 -45.05 4.80
CA THR A 6 4.02 -44.98 5.97
C THR A 6 3.36 -44.08 7.01
N LEU A 7 2.68 -44.67 7.97
CA LEU A 7 2.26 -43.99 9.21
C LEU A 7 3.51 -43.65 10.02
N VAL A 8 3.88 -42.37 10.06
CA VAL A 8 4.87 -41.87 11.02
C VAL A 8 4.21 -41.85 12.39
N GLN A 9 4.60 -42.79 13.25
CA GLN A 9 4.25 -42.78 14.67
C GLN A 9 4.97 -41.60 15.34
N PRO A 10 4.30 -40.76 16.15
CA PRO A 10 4.98 -39.71 16.90
C PRO A 10 5.81 -40.32 18.03
N SER A 11 7.07 -39.87 18.15
CA SER A 11 7.97 -40.25 19.24
C SER A 11 7.39 -39.88 20.62
N PRO A 12 7.64 -40.67 21.67
CA PRO A 12 7.20 -40.35 23.02
C PRO A 12 8.04 -39.19 23.56
N VAL A 13 7.48 -37.99 23.56
CA VAL A 13 8.05 -36.88 24.32
C VAL A 13 7.72 -37.14 25.79
N ALA A 14 8.76 -37.34 26.62
CA ALA A 14 8.61 -37.47 28.06
C ALA A 14 7.84 -36.25 28.62
N PRO A 15 6.98 -36.41 29.63
CA PRO A 15 6.24 -35.29 30.21
C PRO A 15 7.27 -34.31 30.80
N LYS A 16 7.41 -33.13 30.19
CA LYS A 16 8.12 -32.02 30.84
C LYS A 16 7.28 -31.61 32.03
N ASP A 17 7.90 -31.67 33.21
CA ASP A 17 7.49 -31.14 34.50
C ASP A 17 6.15 -30.38 34.44
N HIS A 18 5.07 -31.12 34.71
CA HIS A 18 3.76 -30.52 34.95
C HIS A 18 3.92 -29.68 36.22
N VAL A 19 4.10 -28.37 36.06
CA VAL A 19 3.92 -27.44 37.16
C VAL A 19 2.44 -27.52 37.51
N ASP A 20 2.16 -28.10 38.68
CA ASP A 20 0.84 -28.15 39.25
C ASP A 20 0.41 -26.72 39.55
N HIS A 21 -0.39 -26.14 38.64
CA HIS A 21 -1.16 -24.95 38.92
C HIS A 21 -2.47 -25.35 39.60
N SER A 22 -2.39 -26.09 40.71
CA SER A 22 -3.47 -26.14 41.68
C SER A 22 -3.58 -24.74 42.27
N VAL A 23 -4.34 -23.88 41.60
CA VAL A 23 -4.79 -22.63 42.19
C VAL A 23 -5.61 -23.03 43.40
N ASP A 24 -5.09 -22.70 44.58
CA ASP A 24 -5.72 -22.98 45.87
C ASP A 24 -7.13 -22.39 45.83
N ALA A 25 -8.13 -23.26 45.70
CA ALA A 25 -9.52 -22.88 45.50
C ALA A 25 -10.20 -22.55 46.84
N THR A 26 -9.54 -21.76 47.69
CA THR A 26 -10.02 -21.49 49.06
C THR A 26 -10.24 -20.02 49.41
N ASP A 27 -10.07 -19.06 48.50
CA ASP A 27 -10.39 -17.64 48.78
C ASP A 27 -11.15 -16.95 47.64
N ALA A 28 -12.24 -17.56 47.18
CA ALA A 28 -13.25 -16.86 46.37
C ALA A 28 -14.67 -17.36 46.69
N GLU A 29 -15.06 -17.32 47.96
CA GLU A 29 -16.48 -17.06 48.27
C GLU A 29 -16.77 -15.59 47.94
N SER A 30 -16.81 -15.27 46.64
CA SER A 30 -17.43 -14.03 46.18
C SER A 30 -18.92 -14.27 46.11
N ASP A 31 -19.63 -13.57 47.00
CA ASP A 31 -21.06 -13.25 46.97
C ASP A 31 -21.71 -13.52 45.61
N ALA A 32 -22.76 -14.34 45.58
CA ALA A 32 -23.56 -14.63 44.39
C ALA A 32 -24.41 -13.42 43.97
N SER A 33 -23.79 -12.25 43.90
CA SER A 33 -24.36 -11.04 43.33
C SER A 33 -24.77 -11.37 41.90
N ALA A 34 -26.04 -11.13 41.58
CA ALA A 34 -26.61 -11.39 40.27
C ALA A 34 -25.65 -10.93 39.15
N LEU A 35 -25.41 -11.81 38.18
CA LEU A 35 -24.60 -11.47 37.01
C LEU A 35 -25.11 -10.16 36.39
N PRO A 36 -24.20 -9.29 35.90
CA PRO A 36 -24.61 -8.07 35.21
C PRO A 36 -25.48 -8.41 34.00
N SER A 37 -26.30 -7.45 33.56
CA SER A 37 -27.03 -7.64 32.32
C SER A 37 -26.05 -7.82 31.15
N VAL A 38 -26.51 -8.47 30.07
CA VAL A 38 -25.68 -8.64 28.87
C VAL A 38 -25.24 -7.28 28.30
N SER A 39 -26.08 -6.24 28.39
CA SER A 39 -25.70 -4.89 27.94
C SER A 39 -24.55 -4.33 28.76
N ASP A 40 -24.69 -4.34 30.10
CA ASP A 40 -23.67 -3.81 31.01
C ASP A 40 -22.34 -4.57 30.85
N TYR A 41 -22.42 -5.88 30.66
CA TYR A 41 -21.25 -6.71 30.35
C TYR A 41 -20.57 -6.27 29.06
N LEU A 42 -21.32 -6.13 27.96
CA LEU A 42 -20.77 -5.76 26.64
C LEU A 42 -20.20 -4.33 26.62
N GLU A 43 -20.84 -3.39 27.33
CA GLU A 43 -20.39 -2.00 27.45
C GLU A 43 -19.09 -1.85 28.26
N ALA A 44 -18.82 -2.77 29.19
CA ALA A 44 -17.60 -2.75 30.00
C ALA A 44 -16.35 -3.26 29.26
N LEU A 45 -16.51 -4.04 28.18
CA LEU A 45 -15.39 -4.69 27.47
C LEU A 45 -14.44 -3.70 26.77
N PRO A 46 -14.90 -2.66 26.05
CA PRO A 46 -14.01 -1.76 25.32
C PRO A 46 -13.04 -1.00 26.23
N ALA A 47 -13.44 -0.68 27.47
CA ALA A 47 -12.57 -0.04 28.46
C ALA A 47 -11.37 -0.93 28.87
N LYS A 48 -11.45 -2.23 28.59
CA LYS A 48 -10.37 -3.21 28.82
C LYS A 48 -9.71 -3.67 27.52
N HIS A 49 -10.01 -3.04 26.39
CA HIS A 49 -9.55 -3.45 25.06
C HIS A 49 -10.00 -4.87 24.67
N LEU A 50 -11.21 -5.26 25.09
CA LEU A 50 -11.82 -6.56 24.77
C LEU A 50 -13.02 -6.38 23.83
N GLU A 51 -13.22 -7.34 22.93
CA GLU A 51 -14.43 -7.47 22.10
C GLU A 51 -14.83 -8.94 22.05
N PRO A 52 -16.13 -9.28 22.16
CA PRO A 52 -16.56 -10.67 22.16
C PRO A 52 -16.56 -11.25 20.75
N LEU A 53 -15.80 -12.33 20.54
CA LEU A 53 -15.68 -12.98 19.24
C LEU A 53 -17.03 -13.44 18.66
N TRP A 54 -17.94 -13.97 19.50
CA TRP A 54 -19.23 -14.52 19.05
C TRP A 54 -20.16 -13.47 18.43
N SER A 55 -19.95 -12.17 18.64
CA SER A 55 -20.69 -11.12 17.94
C SER A 55 -20.11 -10.78 16.55
N ARG A 56 -18.92 -11.30 16.21
CA ARG A 56 -18.16 -10.97 14.99
C ARG A 56 -17.76 -12.16 14.13
N MET A 57 -18.13 -13.39 14.52
CA MET A 57 -17.74 -14.62 13.82
C MET A 57 -17.99 -14.58 12.31
N ASP A 58 -19.17 -14.12 11.88
CA ASP A 58 -19.54 -14.06 10.46
C ASP A 58 -18.64 -13.10 9.64
N ALA A 59 -18.15 -12.03 10.28
CA ALA A 59 -17.26 -11.07 9.64
C ALA A 59 -15.81 -11.57 9.58
N MET A 60 -15.36 -12.30 10.60
CA MET A 60 -13.99 -12.82 10.69
C MET A 60 -13.78 -14.09 9.86
N VAL A 61 -14.82 -14.93 9.74
CA VAL A 61 -14.76 -16.22 9.04
C VAL A 61 -15.91 -16.30 8.03
N PRO A 62 -15.88 -15.51 6.94
CA PRO A 62 -16.93 -15.54 5.95
C PRO A 62 -16.92 -16.88 5.20
N ARG A 63 -18.11 -17.38 4.83
CA ARG A 63 -18.26 -18.65 4.09
C ARG A 63 -17.70 -18.59 2.66
N THR A 64 -17.51 -17.39 2.13
CA THR A 64 -17.01 -17.13 0.77
C THR A 64 -16.12 -15.88 0.78
N PRO A 65 -15.18 -15.73 -0.17
CA PRO A 65 -14.41 -14.50 -0.31
C PRO A 65 -15.31 -13.26 -0.43
N ASN A 66 -14.97 -12.21 0.31
CA ASN A 66 -15.73 -10.95 0.32
C ASN A 66 -14.78 -9.75 0.18
N PRO A 67 -14.25 -9.48 -1.04
CA PRO A 67 -13.35 -8.36 -1.26
C PRO A 67 -14.07 -7.02 -1.10
N VAL A 68 -13.34 -6.04 -0.54
CA VAL A 68 -13.80 -4.65 -0.46
C VAL A 68 -13.87 -4.08 -1.87
N ALA A 69 -12.86 -4.34 -2.71
CA ALA A 69 -12.84 -3.91 -4.10
C ALA A 69 -14.03 -4.49 -4.88
N LYS A 70 -14.71 -3.64 -5.66
CA LYS A 70 -15.76 -4.08 -6.59
C LYS A 70 -15.26 -4.03 -8.04
N PRO A 71 -15.76 -4.91 -8.93
CA PRO A 71 -15.42 -4.86 -10.35
C PRO A 71 -15.69 -3.47 -10.92
N TYR A 72 -14.70 -2.90 -11.61
CA TYR A 72 -14.80 -1.56 -12.18
C TYR A 72 -13.96 -1.45 -13.46
N ILE A 73 -14.35 -0.53 -14.35
CA ILE A 73 -13.68 -0.31 -15.63
C ILE A 73 -13.24 1.16 -15.73
N TRP A 74 -11.93 1.38 -15.81
CA TRP A 74 -11.36 2.66 -16.22
C TRP A 74 -11.13 2.65 -17.73
N LYS A 75 -11.88 3.48 -18.47
CA LYS A 75 -11.70 3.59 -19.92
C LYS A 75 -10.52 4.48 -20.22
N TYR A 76 -9.50 3.94 -20.90
CA TYR A 76 -8.30 4.69 -21.30
C TYR A 76 -8.60 6.00 -22.04
N LYS A 77 -9.61 5.99 -22.93
CA LYS A 77 -10.08 7.18 -23.65
C LYS A 77 -10.49 8.33 -22.73
N ASN A 78 -11.00 8.03 -21.54
CA ASN A 78 -11.48 9.03 -20.59
C ASN A 78 -10.36 9.49 -19.65
N THR A 79 -9.38 8.64 -19.35
CA THR A 79 -8.28 8.95 -18.44
C THR A 79 -7.13 9.67 -19.14
N LEU A 80 -6.89 9.38 -20.42
CA LEU A 80 -5.77 9.95 -21.18
C LEU A 80 -5.75 11.49 -21.19
N PRO A 81 -6.86 12.22 -21.46
CA PRO A 81 -6.84 13.68 -21.43
C PRO A 81 -6.46 14.26 -20.06
N LEU A 82 -6.87 13.60 -18.97
CA LEU A 82 -6.52 14.01 -17.61
C LEU A 82 -5.04 13.78 -17.32
N LEU A 83 -4.48 12.66 -17.79
CA LEU A 83 -3.06 12.35 -17.64
C LEU A 83 -2.20 13.33 -18.46
N SER A 84 -2.63 13.65 -19.69
CA SER A 84 -1.96 14.66 -20.52
C SER A 84 -2.01 16.05 -19.88
N ALA A 85 -3.13 16.43 -19.25
CA ALA A 85 -3.23 17.68 -18.50
C ALA A 85 -2.28 17.70 -17.30
N ALA A 86 -2.18 16.59 -16.52
CA ALA A 86 -1.19 16.47 -15.46
C ALA A 86 0.25 16.63 -15.99
N GLY A 87 0.51 16.13 -17.21
CA GLY A 87 1.74 16.31 -17.97
C GLY A 87 2.15 17.78 -18.22
N GLN A 88 1.19 18.71 -18.21
CA GLN A 88 1.42 20.13 -18.48
C GLN A 88 1.37 20.98 -17.20
N LEU A 89 0.58 20.54 -16.22
CA LEU A 89 0.27 21.31 -15.01
C LEU A 89 1.22 21.01 -13.85
N VAL A 90 1.79 19.81 -13.80
CA VAL A 90 2.64 19.37 -12.70
C VAL A 90 4.06 19.18 -13.23
N PRO A 91 5.02 20.03 -12.84
CA PRO A 91 6.41 19.85 -13.23
C PRO A 91 7.03 18.63 -12.54
N GLU A 92 8.08 18.07 -13.14
CA GLU A 92 8.81 16.90 -12.62
C GLU A 92 9.34 17.12 -11.19
N GLU A 93 9.86 18.31 -10.91
CA GLU A 93 10.42 18.68 -9.61
C GLU A 93 9.38 18.62 -8.47
N GLU A 94 8.10 18.81 -8.80
CA GLU A 94 7.00 18.76 -7.83
C GLU A 94 6.36 17.38 -7.72
N ALA A 95 6.68 16.45 -8.62
CA ALA A 95 6.12 15.11 -8.66
C ALA A 95 7.21 14.06 -8.84
N GLU A 96 7.60 13.40 -7.73
CA GLU A 96 8.49 12.24 -7.74
C GLU A 96 8.08 11.21 -8.82
N ARG A 97 6.77 11.01 -9.01
CA ARG A 97 6.17 10.36 -10.17
C ARG A 97 4.81 10.98 -10.51
N ARG A 98 4.60 11.35 -11.78
CA ARG A 98 3.28 11.81 -12.28
C ARG A 98 2.39 10.64 -12.63
N VAL A 99 1.63 10.18 -11.64
CA VAL A 99 0.75 9.01 -11.76
C VAL A 99 -0.69 9.40 -11.43
N LEU A 100 -1.62 9.00 -12.30
CA LEU A 100 -3.04 8.95 -11.96
C LEU A 100 -3.38 7.56 -11.44
N MET A 101 -3.59 7.47 -10.12
CA MET A 101 -3.96 6.22 -9.44
C MET A 101 -5.35 5.74 -9.89
N LEU A 102 -5.47 4.44 -10.18
CA LEU A 102 -6.76 3.80 -10.49
C LEU A 102 -7.44 3.39 -9.19
N VAL A 103 -8.23 4.29 -8.61
CA VAL A 103 -8.87 4.10 -7.29
C VAL A 103 -10.21 3.39 -7.43
N ASN A 104 -10.35 2.22 -6.81
CA ASN A 104 -11.61 1.48 -6.79
C ASN A 104 -12.72 2.32 -6.09
N PRO A 105 -13.92 2.49 -6.68
CA PRO A 105 -14.97 3.30 -6.07
C PRO A 105 -15.40 2.84 -4.67
N SER A 106 -15.35 1.55 -4.37
CA SER A 106 -15.69 1.03 -3.04
C SER A 106 -14.57 1.19 -2.01
N MET A 107 -13.38 1.61 -2.45
CA MET A 107 -12.20 1.87 -1.62
C MET A 107 -11.87 3.37 -1.58
N SER A 108 -12.67 4.19 -2.25
CA SER A 108 -12.51 5.63 -2.33
C SER A 108 -12.94 6.31 -1.03
N ARG A 109 -12.06 7.15 -0.46
CA ARG A 109 -12.35 7.91 0.77
C ARG A 109 -13.05 9.24 0.54
N PHE A 110 -13.46 9.54 -0.70
CA PHE A 110 -14.16 10.80 -1.03
C PHE A 110 -15.56 10.94 -0.35
N ASN A 111 -16.01 9.95 0.42
CA ASN A 111 -17.29 10.00 1.14
C ASN A 111 -17.19 10.55 2.58
N HIS A 112 -16.00 10.77 3.14
CA HIS A 112 -15.82 11.33 4.49
C HIS A 112 -14.78 12.46 4.50
N THR A 113 -15.21 13.65 4.11
CA THR A 113 -14.33 14.81 3.94
C THR A 113 -14.24 15.61 5.23
N THR A 114 -13.09 15.56 5.91
CA THR A 114 -12.52 16.78 6.50
C THR A 114 -11.21 17.04 5.76
N ILE A 115 -11.25 17.95 4.78
CA ILE A 115 -10.04 18.48 4.16
C ILE A 115 -9.33 19.29 5.24
N ARG A 116 -8.24 18.76 5.79
CA ARG A 116 -7.27 19.58 6.52
C ARG A 116 -6.21 20.00 5.51
N VAL A 117 -6.24 21.27 5.11
CA VAL A 117 -5.15 21.90 4.36
C VAL A 117 -3.96 21.98 5.31
N VAL A 118 -2.92 21.18 5.06
CA VAL A 118 -1.66 21.27 5.80
C VAL A 118 -0.64 21.96 4.89
N HIS A 119 -0.24 23.18 5.26
CA HIS A 119 0.87 23.87 4.61
C HIS A 119 2.18 23.32 5.16
N PHE A 120 3.01 22.74 4.29
CA PHE A 120 4.39 22.39 4.59
C PHE A 120 5.32 23.50 4.09
N VAL A 121 6.11 24.07 4.98
CA VAL A 121 7.24 24.95 4.63
C VAL A 121 8.49 24.08 4.62
N PHE A 122 9.12 23.90 3.45
CA PHE A 122 10.44 23.30 3.38
C PHE A 122 11.48 24.35 3.80
N LEU A 123 11.89 24.31 5.07
CA LEU A 123 13.16 24.88 5.51
C LEU A 123 14.09 23.71 5.85
N ASN A 124 15.33 23.80 5.36
CA ASN A 124 16.37 22.79 5.54
C ASN A 124 16.40 22.23 6.96
N TYR A 125 16.35 20.89 7.07
CA TYR A 125 16.64 20.08 8.27
C TYR A 125 16.14 20.69 9.60
N ASP A 126 14.82 20.75 9.77
CA ASP A 126 14.09 20.33 10.99
C ASP A 126 12.61 20.75 10.86
N MET A 127 11.71 19.80 11.14
CA MET A 127 10.27 19.98 10.98
C MET A 127 9.71 20.88 12.09
N VAL A 128 9.35 22.13 11.77
CA VAL A 128 8.58 23.00 12.68
C VAL A 128 7.30 23.47 11.99
N CYS A 129 6.17 23.24 12.67
CA CYS A 129 4.84 23.67 12.25
C CYS A 129 4.72 25.20 12.38
N SER A 130 4.41 25.90 11.28
CA SER A 130 4.23 27.37 11.26
C SER A 130 2.95 27.74 10.51
N THR A 131 2.21 28.73 11.02
CA THR A 131 0.81 29.05 10.66
C THR A 131 0.64 30.27 9.75
N THR A 132 1.60 30.64 8.91
CA THR A 132 1.49 31.86 8.07
C THR A 132 1.31 31.53 6.58
N PRO A 133 0.31 32.09 5.87
CA PRO A 133 0.06 31.77 4.48
C PRO A 133 0.92 32.62 3.54
N ILE A 134 1.61 31.97 2.59
CA ILE A 134 2.25 32.59 1.42
C ILE A 134 1.52 32.11 0.17
N PHE A 135 0.97 33.05 -0.60
CA PHE A 135 0.28 32.78 -1.87
C PHE A 135 1.33 32.49 -2.96
N GLY A 136 1.54 31.21 -3.24
CA GLY A 136 2.33 30.74 -4.39
C GLY A 136 2.04 29.27 -4.66
N GLY A 137 1.33 28.99 -5.76
CA GLY A 137 1.27 27.75 -6.56
C GLY A 137 1.41 26.35 -5.93
N MET A 138 1.25 26.16 -4.63
CA MET A 138 1.63 24.92 -3.96
C MET A 138 0.56 23.84 -4.16
N LEU A 139 0.96 22.68 -4.71
CA LEU A 139 0.15 21.47 -4.71
C LEU A 139 -0.30 21.14 -3.28
N THR A 140 -1.60 21.26 -3.00
CA THR A 140 -2.17 20.89 -1.71
C THR A 140 -1.98 19.40 -1.48
N ARG A 141 -1.12 19.03 -0.52
CA ARG A 141 -0.88 17.63 -0.16
C ARG A 141 -2.01 17.14 0.75
N PHE A 142 -2.91 16.33 0.20
CA PHE A 142 -3.93 15.65 1.00
C PHE A 142 -3.29 14.48 1.75
N GLN A 143 -3.26 14.56 3.08
CA GLN A 143 -2.77 13.47 3.92
C GLN A 143 -3.93 12.52 4.23
N TYR A 144 -4.06 11.47 3.43
CA TYR A 144 -4.99 10.37 3.71
C TYR A 144 -4.31 9.36 4.64
N ALA A 145 -5.00 8.93 5.70
CA ALA A 145 -4.49 7.95 6.67
C ALA A 145 -4.19 6.57 6.03
N ASP A 146 -4.87 6.23 4.94
CA ASP A 146 -4.57 5.07 4.11
C ASP A 146 -4.66 5.48 2.64
N ALA A 147 -3.69 5.08 1.82
CA ALA A 147 -3.70 5.36 0.39
C ALA A 147 -4.78 4.52 -0.30
N PRO A 148 -5.56 5.07 -1.24
CA PRO A 148 -6.51 4.28 -2.01
C PRO A 148 -5.79 3.31 -2.96
N HIS A 149 -6.44 2.18 -3.26
CA HIS A 149 -5.86 1.09 -4.07
C HIS A 149 -6.82 0.65 -5.20
N THR A 150 -6.32 -0.10 -6.18
CA THR A 150 -7.11 -0.61 -7.32
C THR A 150 -7.88 -1.87 -6.94
N THR A 151 -7.26 -2.71 -6.12
CA THR A 151 -7.87 -3.88 -5.46
C THR A 151 -7.38 -3.94 -4.00
N ASP A 152 -7.89 -4.90 -3.23
CA ASP A 152 -7.46 -5.16 -1.85
C ASP A 152 -5.94 -5.41 -1.70
N THR A 153 -5.25 -5.87 -2.77
CA THR A 153 -3.82 -6.25 -2.71
C THR A 153 -2.94 -5.63 -3.79
N ILE A 154 -3.53 -5.03 -4.84
CA ILE A 154 -2.81 -4.45 -5.98
C ILE A 154 -3.15 -2.96 -6.12
N TYR A 155 -2.09 -2.17 -6.22
CA TYR A 155 -2.10 -0.79 -6.70
C TYR A 155 -1.89 -0.78 -8.21
N ALA A 156 -2.60 0.08 -8.93
CA ALA A 156 -2.31 0.39 -10.31
C ALA A 156 -2.49 1.89 -10.59
N GLY A 157 -1.73 2.39 -11.56
CA GLY A 157 -1.77 3.79 -11.96
C GLY A 157 -1.28 3.99 -13.39
N LEU A 158 -1.82 5.01 -14.07
CA LEU A 158 -1.27 5.44 -15.35
C LEU A 158 -0.22 6.51 -15.11
N GLN A 159 1.01 6.26 -15.53
CA GLN A 159 2.12 7.20 -15.40
C GLN A 159 2.48 7.79 -16.76
N LEU A 160 2.89 9.06 -16.74
CA LEU A 160 3.40 9.78 -17.90
C LEU A 160 4.76 10.40 -17.57
N VAL A 161 5.71 10.28 -18.50
CA VAL A 161 7.01 10.95 -18.46
C VAL A 161 7.18 11.75 -19.75
N ASN A 162 7.33 13.08 -19.65
CA ASN A 162 7.51 13.95 -20.81
C ASN A 162 8.93 13.81 -21.41
N PRO A 163 9.13 14.28 -22.64
CA PRO A 163 10.47 14.42 -23.22
C PRO A 163 11.45 15.12 -22.28
N GLY A 164 12.61 14.51 -22.07
CA GLY A 164 13.70 15.04 -21.24
C GLY A 164 13.61 14.71 -19.75
N GLU A 165 12.46 14.28 -19.25
CA GLU A 165 12.25 14.05 -17.80
C GLU A 165 12.89 12.73 -17.33
N THR A 166 13.26 12.69 -16.04
CA THR A 166 13.80 11.51 -15.34
C THR A 166 13.09 11.27 -14.01
N ALA A 167 12.27 10.22 -13.92
CA ALA A 167 11.73 9.80 -12.63
C ALA A 167 12.86 9.24 -11.75
N PRO A 168 13.16 9.84 -10.58
CA PRO A 168 14.39 9.56 -9.83
C PRO A 168 14.54 8.13 -9.30
N ALA A 169 15.79 7.71 -9.19
CA ALA A 169 16.20 6.41 -8.69
C ALA A 169 15.81 6.18 -7.23
N HIS A 170 15.17 5.03 -6.98
CA HIS A 170 14.88 4.54 -5.64
C HIS A 170 14.72 3.02 -5.65
N ARG A 171 14.56 2.45 -4.45
CA ARG A 171 14.18 1.05 -4.26
C ARG A 171 13.13 0.94 -3.17
N HIS A 172 12.32 -0.11 -3.23
CA HIS A 172 11.28 -0.36 -2.23
C HIS A 172 10.98 -1.85 -2.15
N THR A 173 10.39 -2.30 -1.04
CA THR A 173 10.06 -3.73 -0.84
C THR A 173 8.93 -4.22 -1.74
N ALA A 174 8.01 -3.33 -2.14
CA ALA A 174 6.95 -3.68 -3.08
C ALA A 174 7.55 -4.11 -4.42
N TYR A 175 6.99 -5.17 -5.01
CA TYR A 175 7.26 -5.55 -6.40
C TYR A 175 6.46 -4.64 -7.32
N ALA A 176 7.07 -4.26 -8.45
CA ALA A 176 6.42 -3.43 -9.45
C ALA A 176 6.61 -3.98 -10.86
N CYS A 177 5.58 -3.87 -11.70
CA CYS A 177 5.67 -4.08 -13.13
C CYS A 177 4.97 -2.95 -13.90
N ARG A 178 5.40 -2.75 -15.15
CA ARG A 178 4.97 -1.67 -16.03
C ARG A 178 4.61 -2.23 -17.38
N PHE A 179 3.34 -2.08 -17.77
CA PHE A 179 2.90 -2.44 -19.11
C PHE A 179 2.89 -1.19 -20.00
N ILE A 180 3.69 -1.20 -21.06
CA ILE A 180 3.93 -0.02 -21.88
C ILE A 180 2.79 0.20 -22.88
N ILE A 181 2.14 1.36 -22.79
CA ILE A 181 0.96 1.67 -23.60
C ILE A 181 1.37 2.47 -24.85
N SER A 182 2.21 3.48 -24.72
CA SER A 182 2.62 4.33 -25.85
C SER A 182 3.89 5.12 -25.56
N GLY A 183 4.57 5.56 -26.62
CA GLY A 183 5.79 6.35 -26.55
C GLY A 183 7.04 5.49 -26.41
N GLU A 184 8.17 6.16 -26.23
CA GLU A 184 9.51 5.57 -26.13
C GLU A 184 10.22 6.16 -24.91
N GLY A 185 11.00 5.33 -24.24
CA GLY A 185 11.78 5.73 -23.06
C GLY A 185 12.61 4.56 -22.57
N PHE A 186 13.06 4.63 -21.33
CA PHE A 186 13.74 3.52 -20.69
C PHE A 186 13.35 3.38 -19.22
N THR A 187 13.53 2.18 -18.69
CA THR A 187 13.64 1.92 -17.25
C THR A 187 15.00 1.30 -17.00
N ALA A 188 15.75 1.84 -16.05
CA ALA A 188 16.97 1.20 -15.56
C ALA A 188 16.65 0.38 -14.32
N VAL A 189 17.16 -0.86 -14.24
CA VAL A 189 17.09 -1.70 -13.04
C VAL A 189 18.46 -2.24 -12.75
N GLU A 190 19.00 -1.93 -11.56
CA GLU A 190 20.39 -2.20 -11.19
C GLU A 190 21.37 -1.74 -12.29
N GLY A 191 21.12 -0.56 -12.84
CA GLY A 191 21.95 0.05 -13.88
C GLY A 191 21.73 -0.51 -15.29
N LYS A 192 20.97 -1.59 -15.46
CA LYS A 192 20.65 -2.12 -16.79
C LYS A 192 19.47 -1.39 -17.40
N ARG A 193 19.72 -0.63 -18.47
CA ARG A 193 18.67 0.08 -19.21
C ARG A 193 17.87 -0.87 -20.10
N MET A 194 16.56 -0.84 -19.95
CA MET A 194 15.61 -1.57 -20.78
C MET A 194 14.75 -0.56 -21.55
N PRO A 195 14.68 -0.67 -22.89
CA PRO A 195 13.84 0.22 -23.69
C PRO A 195 12.36 -0.03 -23.37
N LEU A 196 11.56 1.03 -23.40
CA LEU A 196 10.11 0.96 -23.25
C LEU A 196 9.48 0.94 -24.64
N ILE A 197 9.03 -0.23 -25.06
CA ILE A 197 8.35 -0.45 -26.36
C ILE A 197 6.90 -0.84 -26.08
N ARG A 198 5.97 -0.29 -26.87
CA ARG A 198 4.54 -0.60 -26.73
C ARG A 198 4.29 -2.10 -26.71
N GLY A 199 3.55 -2.56 -25.69
CA GLY A 199 3.20 -3.97 -25.48
C GLY A 199 4.15 -4.73 -24.56
N ASP A 200 5.32 -4.19 -24.25
CA ASP A 200 6.26 -4.81 -23.33
C ASP A 200 5.81 -4.69 -21.87
N VAL A 201 6.30 -5.63 -21.05
CA VAL A 201 6.23 -5.57 -19.59
C VAL A 201 7.63 -5.45 -19.04
N VAL A 202 7.90 -4.34 -18.35
CA VAL A 202 9.15 -4.16 -17.59
C VAL A 202 8.89 -4.41 -16.12
N VAL A 203 9.78 -5.16 -15.48
CA VAL A 203 9.68 -5.52 -14.07
C VAL A 203 10.76 -4.83 -13.26
N THR A 204 10.39 -4.39 -12.07
CA THR A 204 11.30 -3.89 -11.03
C THR A 204 11.09 -4.74 -9.79
N PRO A 205 11.89 -5.80 -9.62
CA PRO A 205 11.79 -6.68 -8.49
C PRO A 205 11.98 -5.96 -7.16
N SER A 206 11.52 -6.59 -6.08
CA SER A 206 11.67 -6.05 -4.73
C SER A 206 13.13 -5.68 -4.44
N TRP A 207 13.32 -4.52 -3.82
CA TRP A 207 14.60 -4.02 -3.34
C TRP A 207 15.69 -3.76 -4.39
N HIS A 208 15.31 -3.66 -5.66
CA HIS A 208 16.24 -3.27 -6.73
C HIS A 208 16.16 -1.77 -7.02
N TRP A 209 17.32 -1.13 -7.22
CA TRP A 209 17.41 0.24 -7.66
C TRP A 209 16.78 0.39 -9.04
N HIS A 210 15.91 1.39 -9.19
CA HIS A 210 15.28 1.65 -10.46
C HIS A 210 14.93 3.12 -10.67
N ASP A 211 15.12 3.58 -11.91
CA ASP A 211 14.74 4.90 -12.42
C ASP A 211 14.10 4.79 -13.81
N HIS A 212 13.47 5.87 -14.25
CA HIS A 212 12.84 5.96 -15.56
C HIS A 212 13.26 7.24 -16.24
N GLY A 213 13.41 7.20 -17.56
CA GLY A 213 13.69 8.41 -18.32
C GLY A 213 13.10 8.37 -19.70
N ASN A 214 12.89 9.56 -20.25
CA ASN A 214 12.41 9.75 -21.60
C ASN A 214 13.39 10.63 -22.39
N GLU A 215 14.21 10.00 -23.21
CA GLU A 215 15.17 10.68 -24.10
C GLU A 215 14.59 10.88 -25.52
N SER A 216 13.30 10.57 -25.71
CA SER A 216 12.60 10.72 -26.98
C SER A 216 11.97 12.12 -27.12
N LYS A 217 11.28 12.35 -28.25
CA LYS A 217 10.57 13.62 -28.53
C LYS A 217 9.10 13.61 -28.11
N ASN A 218 8.56 12.47 -27.68
CA ASN A 218 7.15 12.32 -27.34
C ASN A 218 6.99 11.80 -25.90
N PRO A 219 5.90 12.11 -25.19
CA PRO A 219 5.63 11.52 -23.89
C PRO A 219 5.52 9.99 -23.97
N VAL A 220 6.02 9.30 -22.94
CA VAL A 220 5.82 7.86 -22.74
C VAL A 220 4.77 7.65 -21.66
N ILE A 221 3.88 6.67 -21.88
CA ILE A 221 2.77 6.32 -21.00
C ILE A 221 2.78 4.82 -20.75
N TRP A 222 2.65 4.43 -19.48
CA TRP A 222 2.51 3.04 -19.07
C TRP A 222 1.49 2.86 -17.94
N LEU A 223 1.09 1.61 -17.74
CA LEU A 223 0.33 1.17 -16.57
C LEU A 223 1.28 0.56 -15.55
N ASP A 224 1.42 1.18 -14.39
CA ASP A 224 2.07 0.58 -13.23
C ASP A 224 1.12 -0.40 -12.55
N ALA A 225 1.68 -1.51 -12.04
CA ALA A 225 1.02 -2.39 -11.09
C ALA A 225 2.00 -2.82 -9.98
N LEU A 226 1.56 -2.70 -8.73
CA LEU A 226 2.37 -2.99 -7.55
C LEU A 226 1.57 -3.80 -6.54
N ASN A 227 2.22 -4.72 -5.83
CA ASN A 227 1.66 -5.37 -4.64
C ASN A 227 1.80 -4.50 -3.37
N LEU A 228 1.96 -3.19 -3.55
CA LEU A 228 2.12 -2.20 -2.48
C LEU A 228 1.04 -2.32 -1.38
N PRO A 229 -0.27 -2.46 -1.68
CA PRO A 229 -1.30 -2.59 -0.65
C PRO A 229 -1.10 -3.74 0.32
N LEU A 230 -0.54 -4.86 -0.16
CA LEU A 230 -0.24 -6.02 0.69
C LEU A 230 0.86 -5.69 1.71
N PHE A 231 1.91 -4.99 1.27
CA PHE A 231 3.06 -4.65 2.11
C PHE A 231 2.73 -3.52 3.09
N THR A 232 1.85 -2.59 2.71
CA THR A 232 1.34 -1.56 3.63
C THR A 232 0.42 -2.17 4.67
N TYR A 233 -0.49 -3.08 4.27
CA TYR A 233 -1.37 -3.82 5.19
C TYR A 233 -0.57 -4.61 6.24
N ALA A 234 0.44 -5.37 5.79
CA ALA A 234 1.32 -6.13 6.68
C ALA A 234 2.32 -5.26 7.46
N ARG A 235 2.38 -3.94 7.19
CA ARG A 235 3.32 -2.98 7.81
C ARG A 235 4.80 -3.37 7.64
N VAL A 236 5.13 -3.90 6.46
CA VAL A 236 6.50 -4.28 6.06
C VAL A 236 7.01 -3.46 4.87
N HIS A 237 6.25 -2.45 4.44
CA HIS A 237 6.67 -1.58 3.35
C HIS A 237 7.69 -0.55 3.81
N PHE A 238 8.79 -0.43 3.07
CA PHE A 238 9.75 0.66 3.20
C PHE A 238 10.44 0.90 1.85
N ALA A 239 11.04 2.08 1.72
CA ALA A 239 11.71 2.56 0.51
C ALA A 239 12.97 3.34 0.87
N GLU A 240 13.88 3.43 -0.10
CA GLU A 240 15.12 4.20 0.00
C GLU A 240 15.34 4.97 -1.30
N THR A 241 15.57 6.27 -1.19
CA THR A 241 15.93 7.14 -2.31
C THR A 241 17.41 7.04 -2.60
N TYR A 242 17.78 7.10 -3.87
CA TYR A 242 19.19 7.18 -4.24
C TYR A 242 19.69 8.63 -4.15
N ALA A 243 21.00 8.82 -3.91
CA ALA A 243 21.58 10.15 -3.72
C ALA A 243 21.52 11.04 -4.99
N ALA A 244 21.48 10.41 -6.17
CA ALA A 244 21.35 11.08 -7.46
C ALA A 244 20.06 10.63 -8.16
N SER A 245 19.56 11.43 -9.11
CA SER A 245 18.33 11.09 -9.85
C SER A 245 18.44 9.82 -10.69
N ARG A 246 19.65 9.40 -11.08
CA ARG A 246 19.88 8.15 -11.82
C ARG A 246 20.77 7.22 -11.04
N TYR A 247 20.43 5.94 -11.04
CA TYR A 247 21.37 4.92 -10.60
C TYR A 247 22.45 4.73 -11.67
N PRO A 248 23.73 4.48 -11.29
CA PRO A 248 24.79 4.25 -12.27
C PRO A 248 24.36 3.19 -13.28
N SER A 249 24.27 3.58 -14.54
CA SER A 249 23.81 2.73 -15.63
C SER A 249 24.82 2.66 -16.76
N THR A 250 24.90 1.49 -17.38
CA THR A 250 25.72 1.20 -18.57
C THR A 250 24.83 1.05 -19.80
#